data_AF-A0A382Y1C6-F1
#
_entry.id   AF-A0A382Y1C6-F1
#
_cell.length_a   1.000
_cell.length_b   1.000
_cell.length_c   1.000
_cell.angle_alpha   90.00
_cell.angle_beta   90.00
_cell.angle_gamma   90.00
#
_symmetry.space_group_name_H-M   'P 1'
#
loop_
_entity.id
_entity.type
_entity.pdbx_description
1 polymer ?
#
loop_
_entity_poly.entity_id
_entity_poly.type
_entity_poly.pdbx_seq_one_letter_code
_entity_poly.pdbx_strand_id
1 'polypeptide(L)'
;FDMKAITNKAHDHNCLVGFDLAHATGNIGLKLHDWGVDFAAWCGYKYLNGGPGAPSGVFIHERHLGLKDIPRFEGWWGHDKANRFDMPEEFMPLETVEAWQLSNPPILSMAALLASLKIFHEAGISQLREKSEKLTSYLEALIKSELSNQIEIITPPSPQSRGCQLSLRLLQPVEDITKLLHDRGVISDWREPDVIRVAPVPLYNSFKDCYTFVQILKSILNEC
;
A
#
# COMPACT_ATOMS: atom_id res chain seq x y z
N PHE A 1 4.29 6.80 -8.25
CA PHE A 1 5.18 6.70 -9.42
C PHE A 1 4.40 6.22 -10.63
N ASP A 2 4.83 6.59 -11.84
CA ASP A 2 4.29 6.03 -13.08
C ASP A 2 4.92 4.66 -13.35
N MET A 3 4.27 3.60 -12.86
CA MET A 3 4.77 2.23 -12.97
C MET A 3 4.91 1.77 -14.42
N LYS A 4 4.02 2.23 -15.32
CA LYS A 4 4.07 1.85 -16.73
C LYS A 4 5.27 2.48 -17.43
N ALA A 5 5.48 3.77 -17.24
CA ALA A 5 6.63 4.47 -17.83
C ALA A 5 7.97 3.91 -17.33
N ILE A 6 8.08 3.64 -16.02
CA ILE A 6 9.27 3.02 -15.44
C ILE A 6 9.52 1.63 -16.03
N THR A 7 8.45 0.82 -16.16
CA THR A 7 8.55 -0.53 -16.73
C THR A 7 9.04 -0.50 -18.17
N ASN A 8 8.41 0.31 -19.02
CA ASN A 8 8.82 0.47 -20.41
C ASN A 8 10.29 0.88 -20.50
N LYS A 9 10.70 1.86 -19.68
CA LYS A 9 12.08 2.35 -19.71
C LYS A 9 13.09 1.31 -19.25
N ALA A 10 12.75 0.47 -18.27
CA ALA A 10 13.61 -0.64 -17.84
C ALA A 10 13.74 -1.70 -18.95
N HIS A 11 12.63 -2.04 -19.61
CA HIS A 11 12.60 -3.01 -20.70
C HIS A 11 13.40 -2.55 -21.92
N ASP A 12 13.42 -1.26 -22.25
CA ASP A 12 14.30 -0.69 -23.30
C ASP A 12 15.79 -0.98 -23.07
N HIS A 13 16.18 -1.28 -21.83
CA HIS A 13 17.54 -1.59 -21.41
C HIS A 13 17.72 -3.05 -20.98
N ASN A 14 16.77 -3.94 -21.34
CA ASN A 14 16.76 -5.37 -20.96
C ASN A 14 16.82 -5.60 -19.43
N CYS A 15 16.30 -4.67 -18.64
CA CYS A 15 16.22 -4.81 -17.19
C CYS A 15 14.84 -5.32 -16.78
N LEU A 16 14.79 -6.33 -15.91
CA LEU A 16 13.54 -6.70 -15.23
C LEU A 16 13.18 -5.63 -14.20
N VAL A 17 11.89 -5.38 -14.00
CA VAL A 17 11.38 -4.41 -13.05
C VAL A 17 10.43 -5.01 -12.02
N GLY A 18 10.70 -4.70 -10.77
CA GLY A 18 9.88 -5.07 -9.63
C GLY A 18 9.30 -3.86 -8.92
N PHE A 19 8.08 -3.98 -8.38
CA PHE A 19 7.52 -2.96 -7.50
C PHE A 19 7.16 -3.51 -6.12
N ASP A 20 7.62 -2.81 -5.08
CA ASP A 20 7.01 -2.91 -3.74
C ASP A 20 5.73 -2.07 -3.73
N LEU A 21 4.61 -2.76 -3.60
CA LEU A 21 3.27 -2.21 -3.63
C LEU A 21 2.65 -2.13 -2.23
N ALA A 22 3.46 -2.19 -1.16
CA ALA A 22 2.96 -2.13 0.22
C ALA A 22 2.08 -0.90 0.50
N HIS A 23 2.35 0.24 -0.16
CA HIS A 23 1.52 1.45 -0.05
C HIS A 23 0.57 1.68 -1.24
N ALA A 24 0.53 0.77 -2.21
CA ALA A 24 -0.26 0.92 -3.44
C ALA A 24 -1.46 -0.04 -3.46
N THR A 25 -1.28 -1.30 -3.08
CA THR A 25 -2.36 -2.31 -3.10
C THR A 25 -3.46 -1.93 -2.11
N GLY A 26 -4.70 -1.83 -2.60
CA GLY A 26 -5.85 -1.36 -1.82
C GLY A 26 -5.96 0.17 -1.69
N ASN A 27 -5.05 0.95 -2.29
CA ASN A 27 -5.00 2.40 -2.24
C ASN A 27 -5.19 3.06 -3.62
N ILE A 28 -4.52 2.52 -4.65
CA ILE A 28 -4.63 3.01 -6.03
C ILE A 28 -5.05 1.89 -6.98
N GLY A 29 -5.55 2.27 -8.16
CA GLY A 29 -5.76 1.34 -9.26
C GLY A 29 -4.44 0.78 -9.78
N LEU A 30 -4.38 -0.54 -9.99
CA LEU A 30 -3.20 -1.25 -10.46
C LEU A 30 -3.56 -2.09 -11.68
N LYS A 31 -2.72 -2.05 -12.71
CA LYS A 31 -2.85 -2.87 -13.92
C LYS A 31 -1.52 -3.54 -14.27
N LEU A 32 -0.96 -4.28 -13.31
CA LEU A 32 0.42 -4.80 -13.37
C LEU A 32 0.70 -5.60 -14.65
N HIS A 33 -0.25 -6.47 -15.02
CA HIS A 33 -0.19 -7.25 -16.25
C HIS A 33 -0.17 -6.34 -17.50
N ASP A 34 -1.15 -5.45 -17.66
CA ASP A 34 -1.24 -4.52 -18.80
C ASP A 34 -0.04 -3.55 -18.89
N TRP A 35 0.58 -3.24 -17.75
CA TRP A 35 1.77 -2.39 -17.68
C TRP A 35 3.06 -3.16 -17.95
N GLY A 36 3.00 -4.47 -18.10
CA GLY A 36 4.15 -5.32 -18.35
C GLY A 36 5.10 -5.47 -17.16
N VAL A 37 4.67 -5.14 -15.94
CA VAL A 37 5.50 -5.28 -14.73
C VAL A 37 6.00 -6.73 -14.62
N ASP A 38 7.28 -6.97 -14.33
CA ASP A 38 7.78 -8.35 -14.26
C ASP A 38 7.36 -9.07 -12.98
N PHE A 39 7.49 -8.39 -11.85
CA PHE A 39 7.08 -8.90 -10.55
C PHE A 39 6.67 -7.78 -9.59
N ALA A 40 5.86 -8.10 -8.59
CA ALA A 40 5.54 -7.16 -7.52
C ALA A 40 5.24 -7.89 -6.22
N ALA A 41 5.39 -7.20 -5.09
CA ALA A 41 5.06 -7.73 -3.78
C ALA A 41 4.30 -6.70 -2.95
N TRP A 42 3.42 -7.13 -2.06
CA TRP A 42 2.70 -6.25 -1.14
C TRP A 42 2.38 -6.95 0.18
N CYS A 43 2.07 -6.16 1.20
CA CYS A 43 1.58 -6.65 2.48
C CYS A 43 0.04 -6.72 2.53
N GLY A 44 -0.51 -7.69 3.27
CA GLY A 44 -1.95 -7.80 3.53
C GLY A 44 -2.48 -6.92 4.66
N TYR A 45 -1.59 -6.33 5.48
CA TYR A 45 -1.96 -5.71 6.76
C TYR A 45 -2.09 -4.18 6.73
N LYS A 46 -1.72 -3.50 5.63
CA LYS A 46 -1.85 -2.04 5.48
C LYS A 46 -3.25 -1.70 4.96
N TYR A 47 -3.35 -1.10 3.77
CA TYR A 47 -4.63 -0.71 3.18
C TYR A 47 -5.59 -1.88 2.99
N LEU A 48 -5.08 -3.11 2.83
CA LEU A 48 -5.88 -4.32 2.71
C LEU A 48 -6.50 -4.82 4.03
N ASN A 49 -6.24 -4.18 5.17
CA ASN A 49 -6.89 -4.43 6.46
C ASN A 49 -6.97 -5.91 6.90
N GLY A 50 -6.01 -6.76 6.50
CA GLY A 50 -6.04 -8.19 6.81
C GLY A 50 -5.72 -8.55 8.27
N GLY A 51 -5.41 -7.57 9.11
CA GLY A 51 -4.96 -7.75 10.49
C GLY A 51 -3.43 -7.78 10.65
N PRO A 52 -2.92 -7.74 11.89
CA PRO A 52 -1.48 -7.68 12.16
C PRO A 52 -0.74 -8.90 11.59
N GLY A 53 0.26 -8.66 10.75
CA GLY A 53 1.05 -9.73 10.13
C GLY A 53 0.26 -10.58 9.13
N ALA A 54 -0.85 -10.07 8.59
CA ALA A 54 -1.60 -10.75 7.54
C ALA A 54 -0.70 -11.11 6.35
N PRO A 55 -0.95 -12.25 5.68
CA PRO A 55 -0.10 -12.72 4.58
C PRO A 55 0.10 -11.67 3.50
N SER A 56 1.31 -11.64 2.95
CA SER A 56 1.66 -10.84 1.77
C SER A 56 1.06 -11.46 0.50
N GLY A 57 1.16 -10.72 -0.59
CA GLY A 57 0.93 -11.24 -1.93
C GLY A 57 2.13 -10.97 -2.84
N VAL A 58 2.26 -11.80 -3.86
CA VAL A 58 3.24 -11.65 -4.94
C VAL A 58 2.50 -11.71 -6.28
N PHE A 59 2.96 -10.90 -7.21
CA PHE A 59 2.60 -10.96 -8.62
C PHE A 59 3.85 -11.33 -9.39
N ILE A 60 3.69 -12.26 -10.33
CA ILE A 60 4.69 -12.63 -11.32
C ILE A 60 3.97 -12.57 -12.67
N HIS A 61 4.54 -11.83 -13.63
CA HIS A 61 3.95 -11.75 -14.96
C HIS A 61 3.93 -13.11 -15.62
N GLU A 62 2.86 -13.42 -16.36
CA GLU A 62 2.71 -14.73 -17.03
C GLU A 62 3.87 -15.13 -17.95
N ARG A 63 4.63 -14.15 -18.48
CA ARG A 63 5.80 -14.39 -19.35
C ARG A 63 6.95 -15.10 -18.62
N HIS A 64 6.94 -15.06 -17.28
CA HIS A 64 7.93 -15.70 -16.42
C HIS A 64 7.45 -17.05 -15.86
N LEU A 65 6.22 -17.45 -16.15
CA LEU A 65 5.64 -18.72 -15.70
C LEU A 65 6.14 -19.88 -16.56
N GLY A 66 6.22 -21.08 -15.97
CA GLY A 66 6.74 -22.27 -16.64
C GLY A 66 8.26 -22.29 -16.89
N LEU A 67 8.97 -21.19 -16.61
CA LEU A 67 10.43 -21.16 -16.67
C LEU A 67 11.02 -22.04 -15.57
N LYS A 68 11.86 -23.00 -15.96
CA LYS A 68 12.52 -23.94 -15.05
C LYS A 68 13.81 -23.40 -14.48
N ASP A 69 14.46 -22.49 -15.19
CA ASP A 69 15.76 -21.89 -14.90
C ASP A 69 15.68 -20.48 -14.27
N ILE A 70 14.47 -20.04 -13.89
CA ILE A 70 14.30 -18.78 -13.17
C ILE A 70 14.73 -18.92 -11.70
N PRO A 71 15.58 -18.02 -11.17
CA PRO A 71 15.94 -18.06 -9.76
C PRO A 71 14.71 -17.85 -8.87
N ARG A 72 14.31 -18.90 -8.13
CA ARG A 72 13.29 -18.84 -7.09
C ARG A 72 13.69 -19.71 -5.92
N PHE A 73 13.16 -19.40 -4.75
CA PHE A 73 13.17 -20.35 -3.65
C PHE A 73 12.11 -21.42 -3.94
N GLU A 74 12.52 -22.68 -3.86
CA GLU A 74 11.65 -23.82 -4.13
C GLU A 74 11.22 -24.44 -2.81
N GLY A 75 9.94 -24.73 -2.67
CA GLY A 75 9.39 -25.39 -1.50
C GLY A 75 8.18 -26.24 -1.88
N TRP A 76 7.87 -27.23 -1.04
CA TRP A 76 6.90 -28.29 -1.34
C TRP A 76 5.52 -27.80 -1.77
N TRP A 77 5.10 -26.58 -1.42
CA TRP A 77 3.83 -26.01 -1.88
C TRP A 77 3.83 -25.49 -3.31
N GLY A 78 5.00 -25.15 -3.85
CA GLY A 78 5.20 -24.82 -5.25
C GLY A 78 5.38 -26.03 -6.15
N HIS A 79 5.49 -27.23 -5.56
CA HIS A 79 5.59 -28.49 -6.30
C HIS A 79 4.24 -28.89 -6.91
N ASP A 80 4.30 -29.60 -8.04
CA ASP A 80 3.17 -30.20 -8.73
C ASP A 80 2.19 -30.88 -7.75
N LYS A 81 0.92 -30.54 -7.87
CA LYS A 81 -0.13 -30.99 -6.95
C LYS A 81 -0.39 -32.50 -7.05
N ALA A 82 -0.10 -33.13 -8.18
CA ALA A 82 -0.38 -34.55 -8.43
C ALA A 82 0.52 -35.48 -7.61
N ASN A 83 1.78 -35.09 -7.38
CA ASN A 83 2.81 -35.90 -6.73
C ASN A 83 3.50 -35.16 -5.55
N ARG A 84 2.98 -34.01 -5.12
CA ARG A 84 3.52 -33.22 -4.00
C ARG A 84 3.89 -34.04 -2.76
N PHE A 85 3.06 -35.02 -2.42
CA PHE A 85 3.23 -35.85 -1.23
C PHE A 85 4.11 -37.08 -1.45
N ASP A 86 4.50 -37.37 -2.70
CA ASP A 86 5.51 -38.38 -3.01
C ASP A 86 6.92 -37.89 -2.61
N MET A 87 7.08 -36.57 -2.42
CA MET A 87 8.32 -35.91 -2.00
C MET A 87 9.53 -36.34 -2.86
N PRO A 88 9.44 -36.21 -4.20
CA PRO A 88 10.52 -36.61 -5.08
C PRO A 88 11.79 -35.80 -4.83
N GLU A 89 12.95 -36.36 -5.20
CA GLU A 89 14.24 -35.70 -5.11
C GLU A 89 14.31 -34.45 -6.01
N GLU A 90 13.68 -34.51 -7.19
CA GLU A 90 13.60 -33.40 -8.12
C GLU A 90 12.35 -32.54 -7.87
N PHE A 91 12.54 -31.23 -7.77
CA PHE A 91 11.43 -30.29 -7.67
C PHE A 91 10.77 -30.07 -9.05
N MET A 92 9.46 -30.29 -9.12
CA MET A 92 8.64 -30.04 -10.30
C MET A 92 7.78 -28.80 -10.05
N PRO A 93 8.17 -27.61 -10.54
CA PRO A 93 7.39 -26.39 -10.33
C PRO A 93 6.01 -26.49 -10.97
N LEU A 94 5.00 -25.92 -10.31
CA LEU A 94 3.73 -25.61 -10.95
C LEU A 94 3.92 -24.62 -12.13
N GLU A 95 3.09 -24.75 -13.16
CA GLU A 95 3.12 -23.84 -14.32
C GLU A 95 2.52 -22.45 -14.00
N THR A 96 2.00 -22.25 -12.80
CA THR A 96 1.37 -21.00 -12.34
C THR A 96 2.26 -20.27 -11.32
N VAL A 97 1.83 -19.07 -10.91
CA VAL A 97 2.50 -18.31 -9.83
C VAL A 97 2.58 -19.07 -8.50
N GLU A 98 1.83 -20.17 -8.35
CA GLU A 98 1.92 -21.04 -7.18
C GLU A 98 3.31 -21.68 -7.02
N ALA A 99 4.13 -21.79 -8.08
CA ALA A 99 5.51 -22.28 -7.97
C ALA A 99 6.41 -21.44 -7.04
N TRP A 100 6.01 -20.21 -6.70
CA TRP A 100 6.71 -19.35 -5.75
C TRP A 100 6.26 -19.57 -4.29
N GLN A 101 5.36 -20.51 -4.03
CA GLN A 101 4.93 -20.87 -2.67
C GLN A 101 5.94 -21.83 -2.02
N LEU A 102 6.48 -21.43 -0.87
CA LEU A 102 7.44 -22.25 -0.15
C LEU A 102 6.77 -23.30 0.74
N SER A 103 5.78 -22.86 1.52
CA SER A 103 5.19 -23.63 2.61
C SER A 103 3.67 -23.55 2.57
N ASN A 104 3.02 -24.33 3.43
CA ASN A 104 1.58 -24.29 3.55
C ASN A 104 1.09 -22.91 4.01
N PRO A 105 -0.08 -22.47 3.51
CA PRO A 105 -0.64 -21.18 3.85
C PRO A 105 -1.07 -21.09 5.32
N PRO A 106 -0.92 -19.92 5.97
CA PRO A 106 -1.40 -19.66 7.33
C PRO A 106 -2.92 -19.40 7.32
N ILE A 107 -3.72 -20.46 7.42
CA ILE A 107 -5.18 -20.44 7.22
C ILE A 107 -5.91 -19.38 8.06
N LEU A 108 -5.56 -19.21 9.34
CA LEU A 108 -6.24 -18.26 10.23
C LEU A 108 -6.03 -16.81 9.80
N SER A 109 -4.80 -16.40 9.52
CA SER A 109 -4.50 -15.05 9.06
C SER A 109 -5.04 -14.79 7.65
N MET A 110 -5.10 -15.83 6.80
CA MET A 110 -5.76 -15.72 5.49
C MET A 110 -7.27 -15.51 5.60
N ALA A 111 -7.94 -16.09 6.60
CA ALA A 111 -9.37 -15.90 6.80
C ALA A 111 -9.71 -14.43 7.11
N ALA A 112 -8.90 -13.76 7.94
CA ALA A 112 -9.03 -12.33 8.22
C ALA A 112 -8.79 -11.46 6.98
N LEU A 113 -7.74 -11.76 6.19
CA LEU A 113 -7.49 -11.09 4.92
C LEU A 113 -8.65 -11.27 3.94
N LEU A 114 -9.19 -12.49 3.81
CA LEU A 114 -10.34 -12.78 2.94
C LEU A 114 -11.58 -11.96 3.35
N ALA A 115 -11.84 -11.82 4.65
CA ALA A 115 -12.95 -10.99 5.13
C ALA A 115 -12.81 -9.53 4.67
N SER A 116 -11.60 -8.96 4.74
CA SER A 116 -11.37 -7.61 4.20
C SER A 116 -11.50 -7.55 2.68
N LEU A 117 -10.94 -8.52 1.95
CA LEU A 117 -11.02 -8.56 0.48
C LEU A 117 -12.46 -8.63 -0.04
N LYS A 118 -13.38 -9.25 0.72
CA LYS A 118 -14.83 -9.23 0.40
C LYS A 118 -15.41 -7.81 0.46
N ILE A 119 -15.00 -7.01 1.44
CA ILE A 119 -15.40 -5.59 1.55
C ILE A 119 -14.83 -4.78 0.37
N PHE A 120 -13.57 -5.02 0.00
CA PHE A 120 -12.98 -4.40 -1.19
C PHE A 120 -13.71 -4.78 -2.48
N HIS A 121 -14.14 -6.04 -2.61
CA HIS A 121 -14.90 -6.53 -3.75
C HIS A 121 -16.27 -5.85 -3.85
N GLU A 122 -16.98 -5.69 -2.73
CA GLU A 122 -18.25 -4.98 -2.66
C GLU A 122 -18.10 -3.48 -2.96
N ALA A 123 -17.11 -2.82 -2.37
CA ALA A 123 -16.90 -1.39 -2.51
C ALA A 123 -16.37 -0.98 -3.89
N GLY A 124 -15.52 -1.81 -4.50
CA GLY A 124 -14.88 -1.56 -5.79
C GLY A 124 -13.71 -0.56 -5.72
N ILE A 125 -12.55 -0.94 -6.28
CA ILE A 125 -11.34 -0.12 -6.19
C ILE A 125 -11.47 1.26 -6.86
N SER A 126 -12.26 1.36 -7.93
CA SER A 126 -12.49 2.63 -8.64
C SER A 126 -13.27 3.62 -7.78
N GLN A 127 -14.30 3.17 -7.07
CA GLN A 127 -15.12 4.01 -6.19
C GLN A 127 -14.31 4.44 -4.96
N LEU A 128 -13.53 3.52 -4.38
CA LEU A 128 -12.60 3.82 -3.30
C LEU A 128 -11.58 4.88 -3.72
N ARG A 129 -11.02 4.74 -4.92
CA ARG A 129 -10.06 5.72 -5.44
C ARG A 129 -10.68 7.10 -5.64
N GLU A 130 -11.89 7.17 -6.22
CA GLU A 130 -12.60 8.45 -6.38
C GLU A 130 -12.87 9.14 -5.03
N LYS A 131 -13.34 8.38 -4.02
CA LYS A 131 -13.53 8.93 -2.67
C LYS A 131 -12.21 9.35 -2.03
N SER A 132 -11.14 8.58 -2.21
CA SER A 132 -9.81 8.92 -1.71
C SER A 132 -9.31 10.24 -2.29
N GLU A 133 -9.47 10.47 -3.60
CA GLU A 133 -9.06 11.72 -4.24
C GLU A 133 -9.81 12.91 -3.65
N LYS A 134 -11.12 12.78 -3.42
CA LYS A 134 -11.93 13.83 -2.76
C LYS A 134 -11.52 14.07 -1.32
N LEU A 135 -11.37 13.01 -0.50
CA LEU A 135 -10.97 13.12 0.91
C LEU A 135 -9.61 13.79 1.06
N THR A 136 -8.60 13.30 0.35
CA THR A 136 -7.24 13.81 0.48
C THR A 136 -7.12 15.23 -0.09
N SER A 137 -7.85 15.57 -1.16
CA SER A 137 -7.86 16.95 -1.69
C SER A 137 -8.62 17.92 -0.77
N TYR A 138 -9.67 17.45 -0.08
CA TYR A 138 -10.35 18.24 0.95
C TYR A 138 -9.42 18.52 2.14
N LEU A 139 -8.70 17.50 2.62
CA LEU A 139 -7.70 17.66 3.67
C LEU A 139 -6.58 18.63 3.24
N GLU A 140 -6.05 18.48 2.02
CA GLU A 140 -5.06 19.39 1.45
C GLU A 140 -5.58 20.84 1.41
N ALA A 141 -6.83 21.06 0.99
CA ALA A 141 -7.42 22.39 0.93
C ALA A 141 -7.54 23.03 2.32
N LEU A 142 -8.02 22.28 3.32
CA LEU A 142 -8.12 22.76 4.70
C LEU A 142 -6.77 23.16 5.29
N ILE A 143 -5.73 22.32 5.08
CA ILE A 143 -4.38 22.61 5.54
C ILE A 143 -3.85 23.88 4.87
N LYS A 144 -4.03 24.02 3.55
CA LYS A 144 -3.60 25.23 2.83
C LYS A 144 -4.38 26.48 3.27
N SER A 145 -5.66 26.37 3.60
CA SER A 145 -6.44 27.54 4.02
C SER A 145 -6.16 27.96 5.47
N GLU A 146 -5.88 27.01 6.36
CA GLU A 146 -5.83 27.29 7.80
C GLU A 146 -4.41 27.25 8.38
N LEU A 147 -3.47 26.56 7.74
CA LEU A 147 -2.17 26.20 8.29
C LEU A 147 -1.00 26.45 7.34
N SER A 148 -1.17 27.18 6.23
CA SER A 148 -0.12 27.40 5.23
C SER A 148 1.17 28.01 5.75
N ASN A 149 1.11 28.75 6.86
CA ASN A 149 2.26 29.41 7.47
C ASN A 149 2.98 28.52 8.50
N GLN A 150 2.43 27.34 8.81
CA GLN A 150 2.92 26.43 9.85
C GLN A 150 3.21 25.03 9.31
N ILE A 151 2.56 24.64 8.20
CA ILE A 151 2.65 23.32 7.59
C ILE A 151 3.00 23.44 6.10
N GLU A 152 4.01 22.69 5.67
CA GLU A 152 4.31 22.42 4.27
C GLU A 152 3.83 21.00 3.90
N ILE A 153 3.07 20.86 2.81
CA ILE A 153 2.70 19.56 2.27
C ILE A 153 3.80 19.10 1.30
N ILE A 154 4.57 18.08 1.66
CA ILE A 154 5.66 17.55 0.83
C ILE A 154 5.19 16.46 -0.15
N THR A 155 3.98 15.94 0.05
CA THR A 155 3.37 15.02 -0.92
C THR A 155 3.04 15.77 -2.22
N PRO A 156 3.28 15.18 -3.42
CA PRO A 156 2.98 15.84 -4.68
C PRO A 156 1.54 16.36 -4.77
N PRO A 157 1.31 17.59 -5.28
CA PRO A 157 -0.01 18.23 -5.27
C PRO A 157 -0.99 17.59 -6.26
N SER A 158 -0.47 17.01 -7.35
CA SER A 158 -1.30 16.34 -8.36
C SER A 158 -1.96 15.09 -7.76
N PRO A 159 -3.30 14.97 -7.77
CA PRO A 159 -3.99 13.77 -7.27
C PRO A 159 -3.51 12.48 -7.95
N GLN A 160 -3.16 12.54 -9.23
CA GLN A 160 -2.65 11.41 -10.01
C GLN A 160 -1.24 10.98 -9.60
N SER A 161 -0.51 11.83 -8.87
CA SER A 161 0.86 11.58 -8.40
C SER A 161 0.91 11.12 -6.94
N ARG A 162 -0.24 10.90 -6.28
CA ARG A 162 -0.32 10.47 -4.86
C ARG A 162 -1.40 9.43 -4.58
N GLY A 163 -1.20 8.70 -3.48
CA GLY A 163 -2.24 7.89 -2.83
C GLY A 163 -3.12 8.73 -1.91
N CYS A 164 -3.75 8.08 -0.92
CA CYS A 164 -4.57 8.76 0.08
C CYS A 164 -3.79 9.51 1.18
N GLN A 165 -2.47 9.30 1.27
CA GLN A 165 -1.62 9.85 2.33
C GLN A 165 -1.11 11.25 2.00
N LEU A 166 -1.11 12.16 2.98
CA LEU A 166 -0.34 13.39 2.99
C LEU A 166 0.77 13.34 4.05
N SER A 167 1.94 13.82 3.65
CA SER A 167 3.10 14.07 4.50
C SER A 167 3.16 15.57 4.75
N LEU A 168 3.05 15.95 6.01
CA LEU A 168 2.90 17.30 6.51
C LEU A 168 4.15 17.64 7.28
N ARG A 169 5.01 18.48 6.71
CA ARG A 169 6.21 18.97 7.35
C ARG A 169 5.86 20.18 8.23
N LEU A 170 6.28 20.13 9.49
CA LEU A 170 6.19 21.26 10.41
C LEU A 170 7.26 22.29 10.06
N LEU A 171 6.88 23.56 9.93
CA LEU A 171 7.83 24.64 9.67
C LEU A 171 8.55 25.13 10.93
N GLN A 172 7.98 24.83 12.11
CA GLN A 172 8.57 25.06 13.41
C GLN A 172 8.48 23.76 14.23
N PRO A 173 9.49 23.45 15.04
CA PRO A 173 9.48 22.25 15.86
C PRO A 173 8.38 22.34 16.93
N VAL A 174 7.67 21.25 17.15
CA VAL A 174 6.72 21.09 18.24
C VAL A 174 7.11 19.85 19.02
N GLU A 175 7.48 20.05 20.29
CA GLU A 175 7.86 18.97 21.18
C GLU A 175 6.70 17.98 21.34
N ASP A 176 6.98 16.69 21.16
CA ASP A 176 6.02 15.59 21.35
C ASP A 176 4.68 15.74 20.60
N ILE A 177 4.68 16.31 19.40
CA ILE A 177 3.45 16.52 18.62
C ILE A 177 2.63 15.24 18.39
N THR A 178 3.28 14.08 18.26
CA THR A 178 2.60 12.78 18.15
C THR A 178 1.78 12.47 19.38
N LYS A 179 2.35 12.67 20.58
CA LYS A 179 1.64 12.49 21.84
C LYS A 179 0.47 13.45 21.94
N LEU A 180 0.66 14.73 21.59
CA LEU A 180 -0.41 15.74 21.62
C LEU A 180 -1.58 15.40 20.70
N LEU A 181 -1.31 14.82 19.53
CA LEU A 181 -2.31 14.31 18.60
C LEU A 181 -3.02 13.06 19.14
N HIS A 182 -2.25 12.09 19.65
CA HIS A 182 -2.77 10.83 20.18
C HIS A 182 -3.67 11.06 21.40
N ASP A 183 -3.28 11.94 22.32
CA ASP A 183 -4.06 12.34 23.50
C ASP A 183 -5.40 13.00 23.10
N ARG A 184 -5.48 13.60 21.89
CA ARG A 184 -6.70 14.18 21.30
C ARG A 184 -7.42 13.22 20.35
N GLY A 185 -7.03 11.94 20.32
CA GLY A 185 -7.69 10.89 19.55
C GLY A 185 -7.32 10.84 18.06
N VAL A 186 -6.29 11.57 17.62
CA VAL A 186 -5.77 11.49 16.26
C VAL A 186 -4.59 10.54 16.23
N ILE A 187 -4.73 9.42 15.51
CA ILE A 187 -3.63 8.48 15.29
C ILE A 187 -2.95 8.76 13.95
N SER A 188 -1.70 9.19 14.02
CA SER A 188 -0.84 9.47 12.86
C SER A 188 0.56 8.90 13.07
N ASP A 189 1.32 8.79 11.99
CA ASP A 189 2.73 8.38 12.02
C ASP A 189 3.66 9.60 12.00
N TRP A 190 4.84 9.45 12.59
CA TRP A 190 5.89 10.49 12.62
C TRP A 190 7.13 10.02 11.88
N ARG A 191 7.75 10.95 11.18
CA ARG A 191 9.01 10.76 10.47
C ARG A 191 9.94 11.90 10.80
N GLU A 192 11.04 11.52 11.42
CA GLU A 192 12.14 12.44 11.71
C GLU A 192 12.57 13.21 10.46
N PRO A 193 12.93 14.50 10.60
CA PRO A 193 12.92 15.26 11.85
C PRO A 193 11.61 16.00 12.15
N ASP A 194 10.70 16.14 11.18
CA ASP A 194 9.65 17.16 11.25
C ASP A 194 8.35 16.80 10.48
N VAL A 195 8.14 15.52 10.13
CA VAL A 195 7.04 15.12 9.23
C VAL A 195 5.98 14.27 9.92
N ILE A 196 4.74 14.74 9.90
CA ILE A 196 3.54 13.98 10.26
C ILE A 196 2.97 13.33 9.01
N ARG A 197 2.64 12.03 9.05
CA ARG A 197 1.95 11.33 7.95
C ARG A 197 0.53 10.98 8.35
N VAL A 198 -0.42 11.45 7.55
CA VAL A 198 -1.85 11.18 7.72
C VAL A 198 -2.45 10.63 6.44
N ALA A 199 -3.27 9.58 6.55
CA ALA A 199 -3.81 8.87 5.41
C ALA A 199 -5.33 8.64 5.59
N PRO A 200 -6.19 9.64 5.27
CA PRO A 200 -7.63 9.43 5.31
C PRO A 200 -8.03 8.40 4.25
N VAL A 201 -8.32 7.18 4.68
CA VAL A 201 -8.67 6.08 3.76
C VAL A 201 -10.17 6.05 3.43
N PRO A 202 -10.54 5.74 2.19
CA PRO A 202 -11.92 5.87 1.73
C PRO A 202 -12.90 4.87 2.36
N LEU A 203 -12.44 3.74 2.88
CA LEU A 203 -13.34 2.73 3.45
C LEU A 203 -14.04 3.22 4.73
N TYR A 204 -13.28 3.85 5.63
CA TYR A 204 -13.76 4.13 6.98
C TYR A 204 -13.41 5.53 7.50
N ASN A 205 -12.76 6.39 6.72
CA ASN A 205 -12.66 7.82 7.05
C ASN A 205 -13.73 8.65 6.34
N SER A 206 -14.07 9.74 7.01
CA SER A 206 -15.05 10.74 6.58
C SER A 206 -14.40 12.10 6.32
N PHE A 207 -15.11 12.98 5.59
CA PHE A 207 -14.71 14.38 5.46
C PHE A 207 -14.68 15.10 6.82
N LYS A 208 -15.58 14.71 7.74
CA LYS A 208 -15.60 15.23 9.11
C LYS A 208 -14.33 14.88 9.88
N ASP A 209 -13.75 13.69 9.65
CA ASP A 209 -12.47 13.31 10.27
C ASP A 209 -11.35 14.25 9.79
N CYS A 210 -11.32 14.56 8.49
CA CYS A 210 -10.34 15.48 7.92
C CYS A 210 -10.48 16.89 8.51
N TYR A 211 -11.71 17.39 8.65
CA TYR A 211 -11.98 18.67 9.28
C TYR A 211 -11.55 18.70 10.75
N THR A 212 -11.98 17.69 11.52
CA THR A 212 -11.65 17.56 12.94
C THR A 212 -10.14 17.49 13.15
N PHE A 213 -9.44 16.73 12.31
CA PHE A 213 -7.98 16.66 12.35
C PHE A 213 -7.33 18.04 12.18
N VAL A 214 -7.74 18.83 11.18
CA VAL A 214 -7.15 20.15 10.95
C VAL A 214 -7.43 21.10 12.11
N GLN A 215 -8.62 21.06 12.70
CA GLN A 215 -8.93 21.88 13.88
C GLN A 215 -8.09 21.49 15.11
N ILE A 216 -7.89 20.19 15.34
CA ILE A 216 -7.02 19.69 16.42
C ILE A 216 -5.58 20.11 16.18
N LEU A 217 -5.05 19.90 14.98
CA LEU A 217 -3.69 20.27 14.62
C LEU A 217 -3.48 21.78 14.80
N LYS A 218 -4.41 22.60 14.32
CA LYS A 218 -4.38 24.06 14.49
C LYS A 218 -4.37 24.48 15.96
N SER A 219 -5.16 23.82 16.81
CA SER A 219 -5.14 24.10 18.26
C SER A 219 -3.75 23.84 18.84
N ILE A 220 -3.17 22.66 18.56
CA ILE A 220 -1.84 22.28 19.04
C ILE A 220 -0.79 23.30 18.58
N LEU A 221 -0.79 23.65 17.29
CA LEU A 221 0.21 24.55 16.72
C LEU A 221 0.08 26.00 17.23
N ASN A 222 -1.10 26.41 17.71
CA ASN A 222 -1.29 27.74 18.30
C ASN A 222 -1.02 27.78 19.82
N GLU A 223 -0.97 26.62 20.47
CA GLU A 223 -0.64 26.49 21.90
C GLU A 223 0.88 26.51 22.15
N CYS A 224 1.69 26.24 21.12
CA CYS A 224 3.15 26.16 21.15
C CYS A 224 3.79 27.34 20.42
#